data_AF-A0A4W4H1H7-F1
#
_entry.id   AF-A0A4W4H1H7-F1
#
_cell.length_a   1.000
_cell.length_b   1.000
_cell.length_c   1.000
_cell.angle_alpha   90.00
_cell.angle_beta   90.00
_cell.angle_gamma   90.00
#
_symmetry.space_group_name_H-M   'P 1'
#
loop_
_entity.id
_entity.type
_entity.pdbx_description
1 polymer ?
#
loop_
_entity_poly.entity_id
_entity_poly.type
_entity_poly.pdbx_seq_one_letter_code
_entity_poly.pdbx_strand_id
1 'polypeptide(L)'
;MFNLYNVNYFSATEEYLSPDDMNPMDWILRANRVTGFSFREGDIASSGLWSAITCPGQSCLWPKSVDGFVYVPYTISALYDNMDRITIEVGMEDISAGTCVKFVPRTHQANFLDIQPKFGCWSFLGMVGGGQPLSLQSPGCMWSGVASHELMHALGFVHEQSRSDRDRYVTILWENIIEGWFNYLKERQHKYETNNLNTIYDYDSVMHYGRYAFSEDGLPTIIPKPDPNIPIGQRDGPSPLDIHKINLLYNCCK
;
A
#
# COMPACT_ATOMS: atom_id res chain seq x y z
N MET A 1 -28.07 -37.26 11.23
CA MET A 1 -27.93 -35.93 10.58
C MET A 1 -27.57 -34.97 11.70
N PHE A 2 -26.40 -34.38 11.84
CA PHE A 2 -25.40 -33.93 10.88
C PHE A 2 -23.99 -34.32 11.36
N ASN A 3 -23.15 -34.78 10.44
CA ASN A 3 -21.72 -35.02 10.64
C ASN A 3 -21.00 -33.71 10.31
N LEU A 4 -20.40 -33.05 11.31
CA LEU A 4 -19.46 -31.95 11.07
C LEU A 4 -18.07 -32.57 10.95
N TYR A 5 -17.58 -32.67 9.72
CA TYR A 5 -16.18 -32.95 9.46
C TYR A 5 -15.36 -31.77 9.99
N ASN A 6 -14.66 -32.00 11.10
CA ASN A 6 -13.50 -31.23 11.49
C ASN A 6 -12.45 -31.36 10.39
N VAL A 7 -12.34 -30.35 9.53
CA VAL A 7 -11.22 -30.22 8.64
C VAL A 7 -10.10 -29.53 9.42
N ASN A 8 -9.36 -30.32 10.19
CA ASN A 8 -8.04 -29.93 10.69
C ASN A 8 -7.07 -29.90 9.50
N TYR A 9 -6.87 -28.75 8.88
CA TYR A 9 -5.67 -28.49 8.09
C TYR A 9 -4.59 -27.94 9.03
N PHE A 10 -3.93 -28.83 9.76
CA PHE A 10 -2.67 -28.55 10.43
C PHE A 10 -1.73 -29.73 10.20
N SER A 11 -0.89 -29.61 9.18
CA SER A 11 0.25 -30.47 8.79
C SER A 11 0.76 -29.91 7.46
N ALA A 12 2.01 -29.54 7.23
CA ALA A 12 3.27 -29.77 7.93
C ALA A 12 4.28 -28.68 7.50
N THR A 13 5.32 -28.48 8.33
CA THR A 13 6.61 -27.83 8.01
C THR A 13 6.53 -26.46 7.32
N GLU A 14 6.21 -25.42 8.09
CA GLU A 14 6.48 -24.04 7.68
C GLU A 14 7.98 -23.74 7.93
N GLU A 15 8.81 -23.92 6.91
CA GLU A 15 10.08 -23.19 6.83
C GLU A 15 9.73 -21.72 6.57
N TYR A 16 9.37 -21.01 7.66
CA TYR A 16 9.18 -19.57 7.62
C TYR A 16 10.50 -18.91 7.18
N LEU A 17 10.42 -17.95 6.24
CA LEU A 17 11.48 -16.97 6.03
C LEU A 17 12.04 -16.52 7.37
N SER A 18 13.37 -16.56 7.51
CA SER A 18 14.03 -15.95 8.66
C SER A 18 13.56 -14.49 8.76
N PRO A 19 13.19 -13.99 9.95
CA PRO A 19 12.87 -12.58 10.15
C PRO A 19 13.94 -11.62 9.57
N ASP A 20 15.18 -12.08 9.46
CA ASP A 20 16.32 -11.34 8.94
C ASP A 20 16.28 -11.13 7.40
N ASP A 21 15.53 -11.96 6.66
CA ASP A 21 15.42 -11.90 5.20
C ASP A 21 14.15 -11.15 4.73
N MET A 22 13.22 -10.87 5.65
CA MET A 22 11.97 -10.17 5.36
C MET A 22 12.18 -8.64 5.36
N ASN A 23 11.78 -7.98 4.28
CA ASN A 23 11.71 -6.51 4.27
C ASN A 23 10.41 -6.03 4.95
N PRO A 24 10.31 -4.73 5.29
CA PRO A 24 9.12 -4.21 5.94
C PRO A 24 7.82 -4.35 5.13
N MET A 25 7.86 -4.52 3.80
CA MET A 25 6.65 -4.85 3.03
C MET A 25 6.14 -6.25 3.31
N ASP A 26 7.04 -7.22 3.44
CA ASP A 26 6.65 -8.59 3.78
C ASP A 26 5.97 -8.63 5.16
N TRP A 27 6.37 -7.72 6.07
CA TRP A 27 5.70 -7.51 7.35
C TRP A 27 4.29 -6.92 7.23
N ILE A 28 4.06 -5.93 6.35
CA ILE A 28 2.72 -5.39 6.06
C ILE A 28 1.80 -6.52 5.58
N LEU A 29 2.24 -7.28 4.57
CA LEU A 29 1.46 -8.37 4.00
C LEU A 29 1.14 -9.46 5.03
N ARG A 30 2.11 -9.78 5.91
CA ARG A 30 1.91 -10.72 7.01
C ARG A 30 0.94 -10.18 8.06
N ALA A 31 1.05 -8.91 8.42
CA ALA A 31 0.15 -8.24 9.35
C ALA A 31 -1.28 -8.19 8.81
N ASN A 32 -1.50 -8.13 7.50
CA ASN A 32 -2.84 -8.11 6.93
C ASN A 32 -3.45 -9.51 6.73
N ARG A 33 -2.62 -10.57 6.62
CA ARG A 33 -3.04 -11.96 6.34
C ARG A 33 -4.00 -12.54 7.40
N VAL A 34 -3.94 -12.08 8.64
CA VAL A 34 -4.68 -12.67 9.79
C VAL A 34 -6.07 -12.04 9.97
N THR A 35 -6.44 -11.04 9.17
CA THR A 35 -7.60 -10.17 9.45
C THR A 35 -8.98 -10.71 9.09
N GLY A 36 -9.09 -11.77 8.25
CA GLY A 36 -10.39 -12.17 7.69
C GLY A 36 -11.06 -11.11 6.79
N PHE A 37 -10.43 -9.95 6.58
CA PHE A 37 -10.83 -8.93 5.63
C PHE A 37 -10.14 -9.18 4.28
N SER A 38 -10.88 -9.10 3.18
CA SER A 38 -10.33 -9.21 1.83
C SER A 38 -9.79 -7.85 1.39
N PHE A 39 -8.51 -7.60 1.66
CA PHE A 39 -7.78 -6.49 1.06
C PHE A 39 -7.37 -6.84 -0.36
N ARG A 40 -7.50 -5.86 -1.26
CA ARG A 40 -6.90 -5.95 -2.58
C ARG A 40 -5.41 -5.74 -2.43
N GLU A 41 -4.61 -6.57 -3.09
CA GLU A 41 -3.15 -6.43 -3.04
C GLU A 41 -2.63 -6.38 -1.59
N GLY A 42 -3.24 -7.15 -0.70
CA GLY A 42 -2.79 -7.25 0.69
C GLY A 42 -3.16 -6.09 1.61
N ASP A 43 -3.22 -4.84 1.14
CA ASP A 43 -3.36 -3.62 1.97
C ASP A 43 -4.28 -2.53 1.37
N ILE A 44 -4.86 -2.73 0.18
CA ILE A 44 -5.82 -1.78 -0.41
C ILE A 44 -7.24 -2.19 -0.04
N ALA A 45 -7.88 -1.41 0.83
CA ALA A 45 -9.29 -1.59 1.18
C ALA A 45 -10.22 -1.23 0.00
N SER A 46 -11.28 -2.02 -0.19
CA SER A 46 -12.31 -1.74 -1.19
C SER A 46 -13.63 -1.33 -0.53
N SER A 47 -14.28 -0.28 -1.04
CA SER A 47 -15.68 -0.01 -0.73
C SER A 47 -16.53 -0.82 -1.70
N GLY A 48 -17.54 -1.54 -1.20
CA GLY A 48 -18.32 -2.54 -1.95
C GLY A 48 -19.16 -2.04 -3.13
N LEU A 49 -18.93 -0.82 -3.63
CA LEU A 49 -19.67 -0.22 -4.74
C LEU A 49 -18.80 0.20 -5.93
N TRP A 50 -17.48 0.31 -5.79
CA TRP A 50 -16.61 0.72 -6.90
C TRP A 50 -15.29 -0.02 -6.84
N SER A 51 -15.01 -0.83 -7.86
CA SER A 51 -13.65 -1.21 -8.20
C SER A 51 -12.90 0.07 -8.55
N ALA A 52 -12.25 0.67 -7.56
CA ALA A 52 -11.38 1.84 -7.67
C ALA A 52 -10.16 1.48 -8.54
N ILE A 53 -10.39 1.35 -9.83
CA ILE A 53 -9.39 1.24 -10.89
C ILE A 53 -9.65 2.36 -11.88
N THR A 54 -10.92 2.61 -12.19
CA THR A 54 -11.36 3.75 -12.97
C THR A 54 -11.91 4.80 -12.01
N CYS A 55 -11.14 5.83 -11.71
CA CYS A 55 -11.65 7.09 -11.14
C CYS A 55 -12.20 7.93 -12.28
N PRO A 56 -13.52 7.89 -12.56
CA PRO A 56 -14.07 8.59 -13.70
C PRO A 56 -14.05 10.08 -13.38
N GLY A 57 -13.20 10.86 -14.06
CA GLY A 57 -13.19 12.32 -13.95
C GLY A 57 -12.57 12.89 -12.66
N GLN A 58 -11.48 12.30 -12.13
CA GLN A 58 -10.73 12.80 -10.94
C GLN A 58 -11.53 12.79 -9.62
N SER A 59 -12.71 12.18 -9.57
CA SER A 59 -13.60 12.21 -8.40
C SER A 59 -13.07 11.52 -7.15
N CYS A 60 -11.98 10.73 -7.26
CA CYS A 60 -11.34 10.07 -6.13
C CYS A 60 -10.02 10.74 -5.70
N LEU A 61 -9.64 11.87 -6.28
CA LEU A 61 -8.47 12.62 -5.82
C LEU A 61 -8.87 13.58 -4.70
N TRP A 62 -7.95 13.86 -3.79
CA TRP A 62 -8.14 14.94 -2.84
C TRP A 62 -8.21 16.29 -3.58
N PRO A 63 -9.17 17.17 -3.24
CA PRO A 63 -9.37 18.39 -4.00
C PRO A 63 -8.20 19.36 -3.82
N LYS A 64 -7.77 19.95 -4.93
CA LYS A 64 -6.78 21.01 -4.93
C LYS A 64 -7.45 22.35 -4.56
N SER A 65 -6.87 23.04 -3.59
CA SER A 65 -7.25 24.37 -3.15
C SER A 65 -6.82 25.44 -4.16
N VAL A 66 -7.44 26.62 -4.06
CA VAL A 66 -7.19 27.78 -4.94
C VAL A 66 -5.78 28.35 -4.79
N ASP A 67 -5.13 28.12 -3.65
CA ASP A 67 -3.74 28.50 -3.36
C ASP A 67 -2.71 27.55 -4.00
N GLY A 68 -3.17 26.48 -4.65
CA GLY A 68 -2.31 25.52 -5.32
C GLY A 68 -1.93 24.31 -4.47
N PHE A 69 -2.33 24.24 -3.19
CA PHE A 69 -2.08 23.10 -2.31
C PHE A 69 -3.23 22.09 -2.32
N VAL A 70 -2.93 20.85 -1.93
CA VAL A 70 -3.91 19.79 -1.71
C VAL A 70 -3.91 19.49 -0.22
N TYR A 71 -4.94 19.96 0.48
CA TYR A 71 -5.07 19.72 1.91
C TYR A 71 -5.78 18.40 2.17
N VAL A 72 -5.10 17.48 2.87
CA VAL A 72 -5.64 16.19 3.30
C VAL A 72 -5.90 16.26 4.80
N PRO A 73 -7.14 16.48 5.25
CA PRO A 73 -7.46 16.57 6.66
C PRO A 73 -7.30 15.20 7.33
N TYR A 74 -6.80 15.14 8.55
CA TYR A 74 -6.64 13.89 9.29
C TYR A 74 -6.99 13.99 10.78
N THR A 75 -7.32 12.85 11.38
CA THR A 75 -7.35 12.64 12.83
C THR A 75 -6.45 11.45 13.18
N ILE A 76 -5.71 11.54 14.29
CA ILE A 76 -4.89 10.44 14.82
C ILE A 76 -5.51 9.95 16.13
N SER A 77 -5.83 8.65 16.19
CA SER A 77 -6.41 7.99 17.35
C SER A 77 -5.64 8.29 18.65
N ALA A 78 -6.36 8.53 19.74
CA ALA A 78 -5.77 8.71 21.07
C ALA A 78 -5.08 7.44 21.61
N LEU A 79 -5.26 6.30 20.93
CA LEU A 79 -4.60 5.03 21.26
C LEU A 79 -3.13 4.96 20.86
N TYR A 80 -2.69 5.82 19.93
CA TYR A 80 -1.26 5.94 19.60
C TYR A 80 -0.53 6.72 20.68
N ASP A 81 0.64 6.21 21.08
CA ASP A 81 1.54 6.93 21.96
C ASP A 81 2.26 8.07 21.23
N ASN A 82 3.13 8.79 21.94
CA ASN A 82 3.84 9.93 21.37
C ASN A 82 4.83 9.54 20.27
N MET A 83 5.47 8.37 20.37
CA MET A 83 6.44 7.92 19.37
C MET A 83 5.74 7.43 18.10
N ASP A 84 4.64 6.72 18.24
CA ASP A 84 3.76 6.33 17.13
C ASP A 84 3.28 7.57 16.37
N ARG A 85 2.81 8.59 17.10
CA ARG A 85 2.38 9.88 16.52
C ARG A 85 3.50 10.57 15.73
N ILE A 86 4.69 10.68 16.31
CA ILE A 86 5.86 11.25 15.62
C ILE A 86 6.17 10.46 14.35
N THR A 87 6.12 9.13 14.40
CA THR A 87 6.40 8.27 13.24
C THR A 87 5.41 8.47 12.11
N ILE A 88 4.12 8.60 12.43
CA ILE A 88 3.06 8.92 11.47
C ILE A 88 3.28 10.31 10.86
N GLU A 89 3.59 11.31 11.69
CA GLU A 89 3.85 12.69 11.25
C GLU A 89 5.10 12.79 10.38
N VAL A 90 6.15 12.01 10.64
CA VAL A 90 7.32 11.92 9.75
C VAL A 90 6.93 11.37 8.38
N GLY A 91 6.12 10.30 8.31
CA GLY A 91 5.65 9.79 7.02
C GLY A 91 4.76 10.79 6.25
N MET A 92 4.01 11.63 6.95
CA MET A 92 3.29 12.75 6.33
C MET A 92 4.25 13.80 5.76
N GLU A 93 5.33 14.11 6.49
CA GLU A 93 6.33 15.09 6.09
C GLU A 93 7.18 14.60 4.91
N ASP A 94 7.54 13.32 4.86
CA ASP A 94 8.28 12.70 3.75
C ASP A 94 7.59 12.94 2.39
N ILE A 95 6.26 12.99 2.36
CA ILE A 95 5.46 13.36 1.19
C ILE A 95 5.31 14.88 1.07
N SER A 96 5.00 15.56 2.18
CA SER A 96 4.65 16.99 2.17
C SER A 96 5.83 17.88 1.80
N ALA A 97 7.06 17.50 2.13
CA ALA A 97 8.27 18.28 1.87
C ALA A 97 8.55 18.46 0.37
N GLY A 98 8.25 17.45 -0.44
CA GLY A 98 8.52 17.43 -1.87
C GLY A 98 7.32 17.75 -2.77
N THR A 99 6.14 18.03 -2.19
CA THR A 99 4.89 18.13 -2.95
C THR A 99 3.99 19.29 -2.50
N CYS A 100 2.93 19.53 -3.28
CA CYS A 100 1.85 20.44 -2.88
C CYS A 100 0.80 19.78 -1.96
N VAL A 101 0.95 18.49 -1.62
CA VAL A 101 0.09 17.83 -0.64
C VAL A 101 0.49 18.28 0.76
N LYS A 102 -0.50 18.60 1.59
CA LYS A 102 -0.32 18.99 2.99
C LYS A 102 -1.32 18.24 3.86
N PHE A 103 -0.80 17.41 4.76
CA PHE A 103 -1.63 16.78 5.79
C PHE A 103 -1.90 17.80 6.89
N VAL A 104 -3.18 18.00 7.21
CA VAL A 104 -3.61 19.02 8.19
C VAL A 104 -4.54 18.42 9.25
N PRO A 105 -4.40 18.79 10.54
CA PRO A 105 -5.36 18.36 11.55
C PRO A 105 -6.78 18.76 11.15
N ARG A 106 -7.69 17.79 11.19
CA ARG A 106 -9.09 18.02 10.84
C ARG A 106 -9.75 18.95 11.85
N THR A 107 -10.60 19.85 11.34
CA THR A 107 -11.54 20.65 12.12
C THR A 107 -12.97 20.27 11.81
N HIS A 108 -13.47 20.64 10.62
CA HIS A 108 -14.86 20.47 10.21
C HIS A 108 -15.01 19.80 8.83
N GLN A 109 -13.91 19.43 8.18
CA GLN A 109 -13.94 18.85 6.84
C GLN A 109 -14.74 17.53 6.86
N ALA A 110 -15.61 17.36 5.86
CA ALA A 110 -16.45 16.17 5.72
C ALA A 110 -15.62 14.94 5.32
N ASN A 111 -14.66 15.14 4.41
CA ASN A 111 -13.74 14.11 3.95
C ASN A 111 -12.40 14.25 4.70
N PHE A 112 -11.92 13.17 5.29
CA PHE A 112 -10.68 13.16 6.08
C PHE A 112 -10.16 11.74 6.29
N LEU A 113 -8.87 11.61 6.59
CA LEU A 113 -8.24 10.37 7.03
C LEU A 113 -8.47 10.15 8.52
N ASP A 114 -9.06 9.03 8.88
CA ASP A 114 -9.20 8.57 10.27
C ASP A 114 -8.11 7.53 10.58
N ILE A 115 -6.97 7.98 11.11
CA ILE A 115 -5.79 7.14 11.33
C ILE A 115 -5.94 6.38 12.66
N GLN A 116 -5.98 5.05 12.57
CA GLN A 116 -6.36 4.17 13.68
C GLN A 116 -5.41 2.95 13.79
N PRO A 117 -5.08 2.50 15.01
CA PRO A 117 -4.28 1.28 15.20
C PRO A 117 -5.16 0.03 15.10
N LYS A 118 -5.86 -0.12 13.96
CA LYS A 118 -6.58 -1.36 13.67
C LYS A 118 -5.57 -2.45 13.34
N PHE A 119 -6.07 -3.67 13.17
CA PHE A 119 -5.21 -4.78 12.77
C PHE A 119 -4.75 -4.58 11.32
N GLY A 120 -3.45 -4.72 11.09
CA GLY A 120 -2.82 -4.55 9.79
C GLY A 120 -2.39 -3.10 9.45
N CYS A 121 -1.68 -2.98 8.33
CA CYS A 121 -1.34 -1.70 7.69
C CYS A 121 -2.12 -1.63 6.38
N TRP A 122 -3.06 -0.71 6.24
CA TRP A 122 -3.90 -0.65 5.05
C TRP A 122 -4.59 0.70 4.90
N SER A 123 -4.98 1.01 3.67
CA SER A 123 -5.65 2.26 3.33
C SER A 123 -6.65 2.07 2.20
N PHE A 124 -7.54 3.04 2.02
CA PHE A 124 -8.36 3.11 0.81
C PHE A 124 -7.56 3.75 -0.33
N LEU A 125 -7.91 3.40 -1.57
CA LEU A 125 -7.32 4.04 -2.74
C LEU A 125 -8.01 5.38 -3.03
N GLY A 126 -7.30 6.48 -2.82
CA GLY A 126 -7.81 7.84 -3.02
C GLY A 126 -8.79 8.32 -1.94
N MET A 127 -9.44 9.45 -2.20
CA MET A 127 -10.53 10.00 -1.39
C MET A 127 -11.84 9.26 -1.70
N VAL A 128 -12.35 8.48 -0.75
CA VAL A 128 -13.61 7.72 -0.90
C VAL A 128 -14.85 8.45 -0.37
N GLY A 129 -14.64 9.58 0.31
CA GLY A 129 -15.69 10.39 0.92
C GLY A 129 -15.95 10.05 2.38
N GLY A 130 -16.35 11.05 3.17
CA GLY A 130 -16.52 10.90 4.62
C GLY A 130 -15.20 10.71 5.37
N GLY A 131 -15.30 10.28 6.63
CA GLY A 131 -14.13 9.81 7.38
C GLY A 131 -13.74 8.42 6.90
N GLN A 132 -12.59 8.31 6.23
CA GLN A 132 -12.08 7.04 5.73
C GLN A 132 -10.97 6.52 6.66
N PRO A 133 -11.13 5.30 7.22
CA PRO A 133 -10.08 4.70 8.03
C PRO A 133 -8.79 4.45 7.24
N LEU A 134 -7.66 4.74 7.86
CA LEU A 134 -6.33 4.28 7.47
C LEU A 134 -5.75 3.56 8.69
N SER A 135 -5.35 2.31 8.52
CA SER A 135 -4.81 1.49 9.61
C SER A 135 -3.30 1.51 9.62
N LEU A 136 -2.73 1.82 10.78
CA LEU A 136 -1.32 1.57 11.06
C LEU A 136 -1.25 0.85 12.41
N GLN A 137 -1.26 -0.48 12.41
CA GLN A 137 -1.18 -1.27 13.63
C GLN A 137 0.09 -0.95 14.43
N SER A 138 -0.05 -0.64 15.72
CA SER A 138 1.10 -0.53 16.62
C SER A 138 1.39 -1.90 17.28
N PRO A 139 2.66 -2.35 17.37
CA PRO A 139 3.87 -1.71 16.83
C PRO A 139 4.18 -2.10 15.38
N GLY A 140 3.43 -3.03 14.77
CA GLY A 140 3.80 -3.71 13.51
C GLY A 140 3.91 -2.84 12.25
N CYS A 141 3.31 -1.65 12.25
CA CYS A 141 3.33 -0.68 11.14
C CYS A 141 4.05 0.62 11.50
N MET A 142 4.72 0.70 12.66
CA MET A 142 5.30 1.94 13.19
C MET A 142 6.67 2.23 12.58
N TRP A 143 6.69 2.42 11.27
CA TRP A 143 7.82 2.92 10.48
C TRP A 143 7.33 4.03 9.54
N SER A 144 8.08 5.13 9.41
CA SER A 144 7.64 6.29 8.63
C SER A 144 7.44 5.98 7.15
N GLY A 145 8.25 5.11 6.55
CA GLY A 145 8.04 4.66 5.17
C GLY A 145 6.80 3.78 5.00
N VAL A 146 6.38 3.03 6.03
CA VAL A 146 5.08 2.32 6.03
C VAL A 146 3.93 3.32 6.15
N ALA A 147 4.04 4.32 7.02
CA ALA A 147 3.06 5.40 7.06
C ALA A 147 2.95 6.12 5.71
N SER A 148 4.09 6.44 5.08
CA SER A 148 4.15 7.04 3.74
C SER A 148 3.47 6.17 2.67
N HIS A 149 3.70 4.86 2.70
CA HIS A 149 3.07 3.88 1.80
C HIS A 149 1.53 3.94 1.88
N GLU A 150 0.98 3.83 3.09
CA GLU A 150 -0.48 3.88 3.29
C GLU A 150 -1.08 5.25 2.96
N LEU A 151 -0.33 6.33 3.21
CA LEU A 151 -0.72 7.68 2.80
C LEU A 151 -0.70 7.83 1.28
N MET A 152 0.24 7.22 0.57
CA MET A 152 0.26 7.19 -0.90
C MET A 152 -0.93 6.42 -1.49
N HIS A 153 -1.36 5.31 -0.87
CA HIS A 153 -2.64 4.69 -1.22
C HIS A 153 -3.81 5.66 -1.06
N ALA A 154 -3.89 6.36 0.08
CA ALA A 154 -4.91 7.38 0.30
C ALA A 154 -4.87 8.53 -0.72
N LEU A 155 -3.71 8.81 -1.32
CA LEU A 155 -3.54 9.79 -2.40
C LEU A 155 -3.91 9.24 -3.79
N GLY A 156 -4.15 7.94 -3.93
CA GLY A 156 -4.59 7.30 -5.17
C GLY A 156 -3.52 6.47 -5.88
N PHE A 157 -2.40 6.15 -5.24
CA PHE A 157 -1.34 5.32 -5.82
C PHE A 157 -1.57 3.84 -5.53
N VAL A 158 -1.37 3.02 -6.56
CA VAL A 158 -1.36 1.56 -6.47
C VAL A 158 0.09 1.08 -6.45
N HIS A 159 0.30 -0.22 -6.24
CA HIS A 159 1.64 -0.76 -6.20
C HIS A 159 2.39 -0.71 -7.54
N GLU A 160 3.70 -0.52 -7.46
CA GLU A 160 4.56 -0.38 -8.64
C GLU A 160 4.62 -1.69 -9.45
N GLN A 161 4.70 -2.85 -8.80
CA GLN A 161 4.69 -4.14 -9.49
C GLN A 161 3.37 -4.46 -10.19
N SER A 162 2.32 -3.67 -9.96
CA SER A 162 1.00 -3.86 -10.58
C SER A 162 0.82 -3.01 -11.84
N ARG A 163 1.84 -2.24 -12.26
CA ARG A 163 1.79 -1.45 -13.51
C ARG A 163 1.55 -2.31 -14.76
N SER A 164 0.88 -1.73 -15.76
CA SER A 164 0.65 -2.37 -17.07
C SER A 164 1.92 -2.88 -17.76
N ASP A 165 3.04 -2.18 -17.58
CA ASP A 165 4.34 -2.45 -18.21
C ASP A 165 5.30 -3.30 -17.36
N ARG A 166 4.88 -3.73 -16.15
CA ARG A 166 5.74 -4.39 -15.15
C ARG A 166 6.50 -5.62 -15.67
N ASP A 167 5.94 -6.39 -16.59
CA ASP A 167 6.60 -7.61 -17.12
C ASP A 167 7.89 -7.31 -17.90
N ARG A 168 8.11 -6.05 -18.32
CA ARG A 168 9.39 -5.60 -18.90
C ARG A 168 10.50 -5.49 -17.85
N TYR A 169 10.12 -5.35 -16.58
CA TYR A 169 10.98 -4.96 -15.47
C TYR A 169 11.10 -6.06 -14.40
N VAL A 170 10.08 -6.89 -14.23
CA VAL A 170 10.08 -8.00 -13.27
C VAL A 170 9.51 -9.28 -13.89
N THR A 171 9.89 -10.42 -13.33
CA THR A 171 9.21 -11.70 -13.50
C THR A 171 8.45 -12.01 -12.23
N ILE A 172 7.17 -12.37 -12.35
CA ILE A 172 6.40 -12.92 -11.24
C ILE A 172 6.51 -14.45 -11.31
N LEU A 173 7.02 -15.07 -10.26
CA LEU A 173 7.12 -16.53 -10.08
C LEU A 173 5.85 -17.00 -9.39
N TRP A 174 4.81 -17.23 -10.20
CA TRP A 174 3.47 -17.50 -9.70
C TRP A 174 3.38 -18.80 -8.91
N GLU A 175 4.22 -19.78 -9.24
CA GLU A 175 4.36 -21.06 -8.55
C GLU A 175 4.83 -20.94 -7.09
N ASN A 176 5.45 -19.82 -6.73
CA ASN A 176 5.95 -19.58 -5.37
C ASN A 176 4.96 -18.76 -4.51
N ILE A 177 3.82 -18.35 -5.10
CA ILE A 177 2.79 -17.55 -4.41
C ILE A 177 1.74 -18.49 -3.82
N ILE A 178 1.38 -18.27 -2.56
CA ILE A 178 0.36 -19.04 -1.83
C ILE A 178 -0.92 -19.19 -2.69
N GLU A 179 -1.40 -20.42 -2.84
CA GLU A 179 -2.49 -20.80 -3.76
C GLU A 179 -3.74 -19.90 -3.68
N GLY A 180 -4.15 -19.51 -2.46
CA GLY A 180 -5.29 -18.60 -2.25
C GLY A 180 -5.10 -17.20 -2.86
N TRP A 181 -3.86 -16.68 -2.83
CA TRP A 181 -3.49 -15.42 -3.47
C TRP A 181 -3.24 -15.61 -4.97
N PHE A 182 -2.65 -16.73 -5.39
CA PHE A 182 -2.45 -17.03 -6.81
C PHE A 182 -3.74 -16.85 -7.62
N ASN A 183 -4.84 -17.47 -7.16
CA ASN A 183 -6.12 -17.35 -7.86
C ASN A 183 -6.66 -15.90 -7.86
N TYR A 184 -6.59 -15.21 -6.73
CA TYR A 184 -7.02 -13.80 -6.63
C TYR A 184 -6.23 -12.86 -7.55
N LEU A 185 -4.90 -12.98 -7.58
CA LEU A 185 -4.00 -12.13 -8.35
C LEU A 185 -4.08 -12.45 -9.85
N LYS A 186 -4.23 -13.73 -10.20
CA LYS A 186 -4.31 -14.21 -11.58
C LYS A 186 -5.66 -13.93 -12.24
N GLU A 187 -6.77 -14.18 -11.54
CA GLU A 187 -8.13 -13.93 -12.06
C GLU A 187 -8.41 -12.44 -12.29
N ARG A 188 -7.80 -11.56 -11.48
CA ARG A 188 -7.99 -10.11 -11.59
C ARG A 188 -7.03 -9.40 -12.54
N GLN A 189 -6.27 -10.16 -13.35
CA GLN A 189 -5.23 -9.65 -14.26
C GLN A 189 -4.46 -8.49 -13.63
N HIS A 190 -3.52 -8.82 -12.75
CA HIS A 190 -2.75 -7.94 -11.86
C HIS A 190 -1.93 -6.79 -12.49
N LYS A 191 -2.30 -6.38 -13.70
CA LYS A 191 -1.86 -5.21 -14.42
C LYS A 191 -3.05 -4.26 -14.47
N TYR A 192 -2.92 -3.14 -13.78
CA TYR A 192 -3.86 -2.06 -14.00
C TYR A 192 -3.65 -1.50 -15.41
N GLU A 193 -4.71 -1.05 -16.07
CA GLU A 193 -4.58 -0.08 -17.18
C GLU A 193 -4.15 1.27 -16.59
N THR A 194 -2.92 1.31 -16.12
CA THR A 194 -2.28 2.52 -15.62
C THR A 194 -1.85 3.38 -16.81
N ASN A 195 -2.19 4.67 -16.78
CA ASN A 195 -1.55 5.67 -17.64
C ASN A 195 -0.05 5.88 -17.25
N ASN A 196 0.41 5.23 -16.17
CA ASN A 196 1.78 5.29 -15.63
C ASN A 196 2.28 6.70 -15.35
N LEU A 197 1.41 7.71 -15.45
CA LEU A 197 1.73 9.14 -15.47
C LEU A 197 2.91 9.48 -16.40
N ASN A 198 3.10 8.71 -17.48
CA ASN A 198 4.27 8.78 -18.36
C ASN A 198 5.63 8.68 -17.63
N THR A 199 5.70 8.03 -16.47
CA THR A 199 6.95 7.80 -15.74
C THR A 199 7.55 6.43 -16.07
N ILE A 200 8.87 6.30 -15.88
CA ILE A 200 9.56 5.02 -15.88
C ILE A 200 9.12 4.14 -14.69
N TYR A 201 9.42 2.85 -14.78
CA TYR A 201 9.26 1.89 -13.68
C TYR A 201 10.32 2.14 -12.60
N ASP A 202 9.90 2.07 -11.34
CA ASP A 202 10.75 2.40 -10.20
C ASP A 202 10.92 1.23 -9.22
N TYR A 203 12.06 0.53 -9.28
CA TYR A 203 12.38 -0.53 -8.32
C TYR A 203 12.49 -0.02 -6.88
N ASP A 204 12.85 1.26 -6.71
CA ASP A 204 13.08 1.89 -5.42
C ASP A 204 11.82 2.58 -4.87
N SER A 205 10.68 2.44 -5.56
CA SER A 205 9.42 3.01 -5.08
C SER A 205 9.02 2.40 -3.73
N VAL A 206 8.55 3.25 -2.82
CA VAL A 206 7.96 2.81 -1.54
C VAL A 206 6.69 1.98 -1.78
N MET A 207 6.10 2.08 -2.98
CA MET A 207 4.94 1.30 -3.42
C MET A 207 5.33 -0.03 -4.08
N HIS A 208 6.61 -0.36 -4.20
CA HIS A 208 7.04 -1.64 -4.74
C HIS A 208 7.00 -2.73 -3.65
N TYR A 209 6.54 -3.92 -4.02
CA TYR A 209 6.64 -5.10 -3.15
C TYR A 209 8.06 -5.59 -2.95
N GLY A 210 8.25 -6.26 -1.81
CA GLY A 210 9.42 -7.07 -1.54
C GLY A 210 9.54 -8.27 -2.48
N ARG A 211 10.75 -8.82 -2.54
CA ARG A 211 11.08 -10.03 -3.32
C ARG A 211 10.26 -11.25 -2.93
N TYR A 212 9.86 -11.34 -1.66
CA TYR A 212 9.21 -12.50 -1.05
C TYR A 212 7.72 -12.28 -0.76
N ALA A 213 7.14 -11.23 -1.35
CA ALA A 213 5.75 -10.88 -1.13
C ALA A 213 4.81 -12.07 -1.45
N PHE A 214 4.00 -12.46 -0.47
CA PHE A 214 3.07 -13.61 -0.55
C PHE A 214 3.71 -14.97 -0.83
N SER A 215 5.00 -15.14 -0.52
CA SER A 215 5.68 -16.42 -0.65
C SER A 215 5.05 -17.52 0.21
N GLU A 216 4.89 -18.71 -0.35
CA GLU A 216 4.36 -19.89 0.36
C GLU A 216 5.43 -20.60 1.19
N ASP A 217 6.62 -20.73 0.64
CA ASP A 217 7.72 -21.58 1.13
C ASP A 217 9.02 -20.79 1.34
N GLY A 218 8.93 -19.46 1.35
CA GLY A 218 10.08 -18.57 1.52
C GLY A 218 10.88 -18.32 0.24
N LEU A 219 10.46 -18.90 -0.90
CA LEU A 219 11.07 -18.64 -2.20
C LEU A 219 10.66 -17.26 -2.75
N PRO A 220 11.53 -16.63 -3.57
CA PRO A 220 11.21 -15.34 -4.18
C PRO A 220 9.97 -15.45 -5.09
N THR A 221 9.07 -14.47 -5.01
CA THR A 221 7.88 -14.37 -5.85
C THR A 221 8.05 -13.31 -6.95
N ILE A 222 8.95 -12.35 -6.75
CA ILE A 222 9.26 -11.26 -7.70
C ILE A 222 10.75 -11.22 -7.98
N ILE A 223 11.14 -11.35 -9.24
CA ILE A 223 12.53 -11.28 -9.70
C ILE A 223 12.72 -10.07 -10.63
N PRO A 224 13.56 -9.09 -10.27
CA PRO A 224 13.89 -7.96 -11.14
C PRO A 224 14.65 -8.37 -12.42
N LYS A 225 14.56 -7.51 -13.44
CA LYS A 225 15.24 -7.62 -14.74
C LYS A 225 15.98 -6.32 -15.06
N PRO A 226 17.03 -6.35 -15.88
CA PRO A 226 17.72 -7.54 -16.36
C PRO A 226 18.58 -8.21 -15.27
N ASP A 227 18.83 -7.51 -14.17
CA ASP A 227 19.64 -8.00 -13.05
C ASP A 227 18.74 -8.43 -11.88
N PRO A 228 18.74 -9.72 -11.49
CA PRO A 228 17.95 -10.21 -10.37
C PRO A 228 18.42 -9.71 -9.01
N ASN A 229 19.54 -8.98 -8.91
CA ASN A 229 20.07 -8.44 -7.65
C ASN A 229 19.62 -7.00 -7.36
N ILE A 230 18.86 -6.37 -8.28
CA ILE A 230 18.30 -5.04 -8.02
C ILE A 230 17.44 -5.09 -6.74
N PRO A 231 17.66 -4.18 -5.77
CA PRO A 231 16.86 -4.14 -4.56
C PRO A 231 15.43 -3.67 -4.87
N ILE A 232 14.46 -4.27 -4.19
CA ILE A 232 13.03 -3.93 -4.27
C ILE A 232 12.39 -4.07 -2.89
N GLY A 233 11.35 -3.28 -2.62
CA GLY A 233 10.59 -3.36 -1.37
C GLY A 233 11.13 -2.52 -0.21
N GLN A 234 11.93 -1.48 -0.49
CA GLN A 234 12.40 -0.53 0.52
C GLN A 234 11.22 0.17 1.23
N ARG A 235 11.40 0.53 2.50
CA ARG A 235 10.43 1.30 3.30
C ARG A 235 11.11 2.39 4.13
N ASP A 236 12.15 3.00 3.57
CA ASP A 236 12.83 4.15 4.15
C ASP A 236 12.00 5.43 3.95
N GLY A 237 11.29 5.54 2.82
CA GLY A 237 10.42 6.66 2.48
C GLY A 237 10.08 6.69 0.99
N PRO A 238 9.26 7.66 0.52
CA PRO A 238 8.96 7.82 -0.90
C PRO A 238 10.22 8.07 -1.73
N SER A 239 10.35 7.38 -2.87
CA SER A 239 11.44 7.65 -3.81
C SER A 239 11.30 9.05 -4.43
N PRO A 240 12.36 9.61 -5.05
CA PRO A 240 12.24 10.84 -5.84
C PRO A 240 11.17 10.74 -6.95
N LEU A 241 10.97 9.54 -7.50
CA LEU A 241 10.00 9.31 -8.55
C LEU A 241 8.58 9.15 -8.00
N ASP A 242 8.40 8.63 -6.79
CA ASP A 242 7.13 8.67 -6.06
C ASP A 242 6.68 10.12 -5.83
N ILE A 243 7.58 10.98 -5.33
CA ILE A 243 7.33 12.42 -5.16
C ILE A 243 6.97 13.08 -6.50
N HIS A 244 7.69 12.75 -7.57
CA HIS A 244 7.39 13.25 -8.91
C HIS A 244 6.01 12.81 -9.40
N LYS A 245 5.64 11.54 -9.20
CA LYS A 245 4.31 11.00 -9.54
C LYS A 245 3.19 11.73 -8.80
N ILE A 246 3.35 12.02 -7.50
CA ILE A 246 2.40 12.83 -6.72
C ILE A 246 2.25 14.22 -7.34
N ASN A 247 3.37 14.88 -7.65
CA ASN A 247 3.36 16.20 -8.26
C ASN A 247 2.67 16.22 -9.63
N LEU A 248 2.85 15.19 -10.46
CA LEU A 248 2.15 15.06 -11.73
C LEU A 248 0.65 14.83 -11.54
N LEU A 249 0.27 13.92 -10.63
CA LEU A 249 -1.13 13.57 -10.38
C LEU A 249 -1.94 14.76 -9.88
N TYR A 250 -1.38 15.51 -8.94
CA TYR A 250 -2.02 16.69 -8.33
C TYR A 250 -1.67 18.01 -9.02
N ASN A 251 -0.93 17.94 -10.14
CA ASN A 251 -0.47 19.09 -10.92
C ASN A 251 0.14 20.17 -10.04
N CYS A 252 1.05 19.79 -9.13
CA CYS A 252 1.69 20.73 -8.22
C CYS A 252 2.49 21.77 -9.02
N CYS A 253 2.22 23.05 -8.75
CA CYS A 253 2.92 24.15 -9.41
C CYS A 253 4.36 24.21 -8.88
N LYS A 254 5.31 24.52 -9.75
CA LYS A 254 6.66 24.95 -9.33
C LYS A 254 6.62 26.38 -8.81
#